data_AF-T1BG07-F1
#
_entry.id   AF-T1BG07-F1
#
_cell.length_a   1.000
_cell.length_b   1.000
_cell.length_c   1.000
_cell.angle_alpha   90.00
_cell.angle_beta   90.00
_cell.angle_gamma   90.00
#
_symmetry.space_group_name_H-M   'P 1'
#
loop_
_entity.id
_entity.type
_entity.pdbx_description
1 polymer ?
#
loop_
_entity_poly.entity_id
_entity_poly.type
_entity_poly.pdbx_seq_one_letter_code
_entity_poly.pdbx_strand_id
1 'polypeptide(L)'
;MSGVKRIMVALDGSTSASVALELAADLAKSTGASVELVSVVPLQVYYSTYAPDLTAVTATEEKAVRERLDRDLQQLKAQGIKDVKATSLTGLVVEVPSWTIVQT
;
A
#
# COMPACT_ATOMS: atom_id res chain seq x y z
N MET A 1 29.04 -7.36 10.42
CA MET A 1 28.00 -6.31 10.25
C MET A 1 26.68 -7.01 9.95
N SER A 2 25.59 -6.68 10.65
CA SER A 2 24.27 -7.23 10.30
C SER A 2 23.74 -6.52 9.06
N GLY A 3 23.71 -7.19 7.92
CA GLY A 3 23.11 -6.66 6.69
C GLY A 3 21.60 -6.46 6.81
N VAL A 4 21.01 -5.75 5.84
CA VAL A 4 19.56 -5.64 5.71
C VAL A 4 18.97 -7.04 5.51
N LYS A 5 18.02 -7.44 6.37
CA LYS A 5 17.39 -8.77 6.33
C LYS A 5 15.95 -8.74 5.84
N ARG A 6 15.28 -7.59 5.98
CA ARG A 6 13.87 -7.39 5.62
C ARG A 6 13.68 -5.99 5.07
N ILE A 7 12.97 -5.89 3.96
CA ILE A 7 12.64 -4.63 3.28
C ILE A 7 11.12 -4.54 3.20
N MET A 8 10.54 -3.46 3.71
CA MET A 8 9.13 -3.18 3.57
C MET A 8 8.94 -2.06 2.54
N VAL A 9 8.02 -2.24 1.59
CA VAL A 9 7.72 -1.28 0.54
C VAL A 9 6.27 -0.84 0.64
N ALA A 10 6.06 0.46 0.85
CA ALA A 10 4.73 1.06 0.84
C ALA A 10 4.32 1.39 -0.60
N LEU A 11 3.13 0.93 -0.99
CA LEU A 11 2.64 0.97 -2.36
C LEU A 11 1.29 1.69 -2.44
N ASP A 12 1.29 2.99 -2.70
CA ASP A 12 0.09 3.83 -2.82
C ASP A 12 -0.47 3.94 -4.26
N GLY A 13 0.29 3.52 -5.27
CA GLY A 13 -0.09 3.56 -6.69
C GLY A 13 0.59 4.69 -7.45
N SER A 14 1.38 5.51 -6.77
CA SER A 14 2.20 6.55 -7.39
C SER A 14 3.37 5.96 -8.18
N THR A 15 3.87 6.73 -9.15
CA THR A 15 5.12 6.40 -9.86
C THR A 15 6.30 6.28 -8.90
N SER A 16 6.37 7.11 -7.86
CA SER A 16 7.40 7.02 -6.83
C SER A 16 7.38 5.69 -6.09
N ALA A 17 6.20 5.14 -5.79
CA ALA A 17 6.07 3.83 -5.16
C ALA A 17 6.52 2.71 -6.10
N SER A 18 6.26 2.80 -7.40
CA SER A 18 6.79 1.85 -8.39
C SER A 18 8.32 1.86 -8.46
N VAL A 19 8.95 3.04 -8.44
CA VAL A 19 10.41 3.15 -8.39
C VAL A 19 10.98 2.58 -7.08
N ALA A 20 10.31 2.80 -5.95
CA ALA A 20 10.70 2.22 -4.67
C ALA A 20 10.65 0.69 -4.68
N LEU A 21 9.68 0.10 -5.39
CA LEU A 21 9.57 -1.36 -5.57
C LEU A 21 10.77 -1.92 -6.36
N GLU A 22 11.18 -1.26 -7.43
CA GLU A 22 12.34 -1.67 -8.23
C GLU A 22 13.63 -1.62 -7.40
N LEU A 23 13.84 -0.52 -6.66
CA LEU A 23 15.01 -0.37 -5.78
C LEU A 23 15.03 -1.44 -4.68
N ALA A 24 13.87 -1.75 -4.10
CA ALA A 24 13.75 -2.81 -3.11
C ALA A 24 14.08 -4.19 -3.69
N ALA A 25 13.70 -4.46 -4.94
CA ALA A 25 14.06 -5.70 -5.63
C ALA A 25 15.58 -5.83 -5.80
N ASP A 26 16.27 -4.76 -6.21
CA ASP A 26 17.72 -4.78 -6.40
C ASP A 26 18.47 -4.92 -5.06
N LEU A 27 18.00 -4.25 -4.01
CA LEU A 27 18.51 -4.43 -2.66
C LEU A 27 18.29 -5.88 -2.17
N ALA A 28 17.11 -6.45 -2.39
CA ALA A 28 16.83 -7.82 -2.00
C ALA A 28 17.69 -8.85 -2.75
N LYS A 29 17.94 -8.65 -4.06
CA LYS A 29 18.85 -9.51 -4.84
C LYS A 29 20.28 -9.47 -4.29
N SER A 30 20.78 -8.29 -3.96
CA SER A 30 22.16 -8.11 -3.49
C SER A 30 22.37 -8.56 -2.04
N THR A 31 21.32 -8.51 -1.21
CA THR A 31 21.42 -8.78 0.24
C THR A 31 20.82 -10.12 0.66
N GLY A 32 19.98 -10.74 -0.17
CA GLY A 32 19.16 -11.88 0.22
C GLY A 32 18.04 -11.53 1.20
N ALA A 33 17.74 -10.24 1.39
CA ALA A 33 16.65 -9.78 2.24
C ALA A 33 15.28 -10.24 1.71
N SER A 34 14.35 -10.50 2.62
CA SER A 34 12.95 -10.67 2.25
C SER A 34 12.26 -9.34 1.99
N VAL A 35 11.20 -9.37 1.18
CA VAL A 35 10.45 -8.17 0.77
C VAL A 35 8.99 -8.30 1.21
N GLU A 36 8.49 -7.28 1.89
CA GLU A 36 7.09 -7.15 2.30
C GLU A 36 6.46 -5.96 1.59
N LEU A 37 5.45 -6.23 0.76
CA LEU A 37 4.67 -5.22 0.08
C LEU A 37 3.48 -4.83 0.95
N VAL A 38 3.26 -3.54 1.15
CA VAL A 38 2.14 -3.02 1.94
C VAL A 38 1.41 -1.94 1.16
N SER A 39 0.10 -2.09 1.06
CA SER A 39 -0.78 -1.05 0.53
C SER A 39 -1.92 -0.80 1.52
N VAL A 40 -2.38 0.45 1.60
CA VAL A 40 -3.45 0.87 2.51
C VAL A 40 -4.65 1.34 1.69
N VAL A 41 -5.80 0.71 1.91
CA VAL A 41 -7.08 1.13 1.37
C VAL A 41 -7.66 2.20 2.29
N PRO A 42 -7.93 3.42 1.80
CA PRO A 42 -8.49 4.48 2.63
C PRO A 42 -9.97 4.23 2.90
N LEU A 43 -10.34 4.13 4.18
CA LEU A 43 -11.74 4.23 4.62
C LEU A 43 -12.10 5.71 4.70
N GLN A 44 -12.76 6.21 3.66
CA GLN A 44 -13.28 7.57 3.63
C GLN A 44 -14.65 7.63 4.31
N VAL A 45 -14.74 8.40 5.39
CA VAL A 45 -16.02 8.69 6.05
C VAL A 45 -16.54 10.02 5.52
N TYR A 46 -17.55 9.94 4.66
CA TYR A 46 -18.23 11.13 4.14
C TYR A 46 -19.37 11.54 5.08
N TYR A 47 -19.30 12.76 5.63
CA TYR A 47 -20.42 13.39 6.33
C TYR A 47 -21.40 13.98 5.32
N SER A 48 -22.18 13.14 4.63
CA SER A 48 -23.19 13.61 3.68
C SER A 48 -24.42 12.69 3.67
N THR A 49 -25.61 13.28 3.52
CA THR A 49 -26.87 12.57 3.29
C THR A 49 -26.91 11.80 1.96
N TYR A 50 -25.96 12.09 1.06
CA TYR A 50 -25.76 11.42 -0.23
C TYR A 50 -24.49 10.55 -0.23
N ALA A 51 -24.01 10.13 0.94
CA ALA A 51 -22.85 9.25 1.01
C ALA A 51 -23.16 7.96 0.21
N PRO A 52 -22.27 7.55 -0.72
CA PRO A 52 -22.41 6.25 -1.37
C PRO A 52 -22.38 5.16 -0.30
N ASP A 53 -22.90 3.97 -0.65
CA ASP A 53 -22.73 2.79 0.20
C ASP A 53 -21.23 2.54 0.38
N LEU A 54 -20.71 2.95 1.53
CA LEU A 54 -19.30 2.88 1.87
C LEU A 54 -18.82 1.44 1.76
N THR A 55 -19.67 0.45 2.05
CA THR A 55 -19.29 -0.97 1.99
C THR A 55 -18.94 -1.41 0.56
N ALA A 56 -19.69 -0.96 -0.44
CA ALA A 56 -19.47 -1.30 -1.84
C ALA A 56 -18.25 -0.57 -2.44
N VAL A 57 -18.03 0.68 -2.03
CA VAL A 57 -16.85 1.47 -2.45
C VAL A 57 -15.57 0.85 -1.90
N THR A 58 -15.51 0.58 -0.59
CA THR A 58 -14.31 -0.01 0.01
C THR A 58 -14.03 -1.40 -0.56
N ALA A 59 -15.05 -2.22 -0.80
CA ALA A 59 -14.85 -3.55 -1.39
C ALA A 59 -14.25 -3.49 -2.81
N THR A 60 -14.61 -2.48 -3.59
CA THR A 60 -14.06 -2.27 -4.95
C THR A 60 -12.61 -1.81 -4.88
N GLU A 61 -12.30 -0.89 -3.98
CA GLU A 61 -10.93 -0.41 -3.75
C GLU A 61 -10.03 -1.51 -3.19
N GLU A 62 -10.51 -2.28 -2.20
CA GLU A 62 -9.80 -3.44 -1.64
C GLU A 62 -9.48 -4.47 -2.71
N LYS A 63 -10.43 -4.76 -3.60
CA LYS A 63 -10.19 -5.66 -4.73
C LYS A 63 -9.11 -5.12 -5.66
N ALA A 64 -9.19 -3.83 -6.04
CA ALA A 64 -8.20 -3.21 -6.92
C ALA A 64 -6.79 -3.19 -6.31
N VAL A 65 -6.68 -2.89 -5.02
CA VAL A 65 -5.41 -2.93 -4.27
C VAL A 65 -4.87 -4.35 -4.21
N ARG A 66 -5.72 -5.34 -3.93
CA ARG A 66 -5.31 -6.75 -3.89
C ARG A 66 -4.80 -7.25 -5.24
N GLU A 67 -5.53 -6.96 -6.32
CA GLU A 67 -5.10 -7.35 -7.68
C GLU A 67 -3.78 -6.69 -8.08
N ARG A 68 -3.54 -5.45 -7.65
CA ARG A 68 -2.27 -4.77 -7.89
C ARG A 68 -1.12 -5.39 -7.08
N LEU A 69 -1.34 -5.63 -5.78
CA LEU A 69 -0.37 -6.31 -4.93
C LEU A 69 -0.02 -7.71 -5.45
N ASP A 70 -1.01 -8.45 -5.98
CA ASP A 70 -0.78 -9.75 -6.60
C ASP A 70 0.10 -9.62 -7.85
N ARG A 71 -0.12 -8.62 -8.71
CA ARG A 71 0.75 -8.35 -9.87
C ARG A 71 2.18 -8.01 -9.44
N ASP A 72 2.34 -7.12 -8.47
CA ASP A 72 3.65 -6.70 -7.97
C ASP A 72 4.41 -7.89 -7.33
N LEU A 73 3.70 -8.74 -6.58
CA LEU A 73 4.24 -9.97 -6.02
C LEU A 73 4.70 -10.96 -7.10
N GLN A 74 3.89 -11.16 -8.15
CA GLN A 74 4.29 -12.03 -9.27
C GLN A 74 5.49 -11.47 -10.03
N GLN A 75 5.55 -10.15 -10.22
CA GLN A 75 6.69 -9.48 -10.84
C GLN A 75 7.98 -9.72 -10.03
N LEU A 76 7.95 -9.53 -8.70
CA LEU A 76 9.14 -9.78 -7.86
C LEU A 76 9.57 -11.25 -7.87
N LYS A 77 8.62 -12.18 -7.87
CA LYS A 77 8.92 -13.61 -7.99
C LYS A 77 9.56 -13.95 -9.34
N ALA A 78 9.05 -13.39 -10.44
CA ALA A 78 9.62 -13.56 -11.77
C ALA A 78 11.05 -12.98 -11.87
N GLN A 79 11.37 -11.96 -11.08
CA GLN A 79 12.72 -11.41 -10.95
C GLN A 79 13.66 -12.23 -10.03
N GLY A 80 13.19 -13.37 -9.49
CA GLY A 80 14.00 -14.27 -8.68
C GLY A 80 14.02 -13.97 -7.18
N ILE A 81 13.20 -13.03 -6.69
CA ILE A 81 13.04 -12.79 -5.25
C ILE A 81 12.23 -13.95 -4.64
N LYS A 82 12.85 -14.69 -3.72
CA LYS A 82 12.27 -15.93 -3.16
C LYS A 82 11.30 -15.70 -2.01
N ASP A 83 11.59 -14.73 -1.15
CA ASP A 83 10.79 -14.42 0.04
C ASP A 83 10.09 -13.07 -0.13
N VAL A 84 8.88 -13.13 -0.70
CA VAL A 84 7.99 -11.99 -0.92
C VAL A 84 6.62 -12.31 -0.37
N LYS A 85 6.06 -11.37 0.39
CA LYS A 85 4.64 -11.35 0.77
C LYS A 85 4.03 -9.98 0.52
N ALA A 86 2.71 -9.97 0.35
CA ALA A 86 1.93 -8.76 0.17
C ALA A 86 0.82 -8.69 1.22
N THR A 87 0.62 -7.49 1.77
CA THR A 87 -0.37 -7.20 2.80
C THR A 87 -1.19 -5.99 2.37
N SER A 88 -2.51 -6.15 2.29
CA SER A 88 -3.44 -5.02 2.22
C SER A 88 -3.88 -4.68 3.64
N LEU A 89 -3.83 -3.40 3.96
CA LEU A 89 -4.37 -2.83 5.20
C LEU A 89 -5.51 -1.89 4.86
N THR A 90 -6.36 -1.62 5.83
CA THR A 90 -7.45 -0.68 5.70
C THR A 90 -7.28 0.40 6.76
N GLY A 91 -7.29 1.68 6.38
CA GLY A 91 -6.96 2.81 7.26
C GLY A 91 -8.01 3.92 7.22
N LEU A 92 -8.46 4.37 8.39
CA LEU A 92 -9.42 5.47 8.50
C LEU A 92 -8.78 6.80 8.09
N VAL A 93 -9.41 7.50 7.14
CA VAL A 93 -9.04 8.87 6.77
C VAL A 93 -10.10 9.82 7.32
N VAL A 94 -9.68 10.72 8.20
CA VAL A 94 -10.52 11.78 8.77
C VAL A 94 -10.00 13.11 8.25
N GLU A 95 -10.72 13.74 7.34
CA GLU A 95 -10.49 15.15 7.01
C GLU A 95 -11.26 16.02 8.00
N VAL A 96 -10.52 16.83 8.77
CA VAL A 96 -11.10 17.84 9.65
C VAL A 96 -11.34 19.10 8.82
N PRO A 97 -12.58 19.59 8.68
CA PRO A 97 -12.84 20.79 7.91
C PRO A 97 -12.10 22.00 8.48
N SER A 98 -11.59 22.86 7.59
CA SER A 98 -10.84 24.06 7.98
C SER A 98 -11.63 25.03 8.87
N TRP A 99 -12.96 25.02 8.80
CA TRP A 99 -13.84 25.85 9.64
C TRP A 99 -13.96 25.35 11.10
N THR A 100 -13.47 24.15 11.43
CA THR A 100 -13.46 23.62 12.80
C THR A 100 -12.37 24.26 13.67
N ILE A 101 -11.31 24.85 13.06
CA ILE A 101 -10.14 25.36 13.79
C ILE A 101 -10.31 26.82 14.26
N VAL A 102 -11.37 27.53 13.83
CA VAL A 102 -11.52 28.98 14.07
C VAL A 102 -12.35 29.36 15.31
N GLN A 103 -12.67 28.42 16.20
CA GLN A 103 -13.28 28.73 17.49
C GLN A 103 -12.18 28.99 18.54
N THR A 104 -11.65 30.23 18.61
CA THR A 104 -10.88 30.73 19.76
C THR A 104 -11.25 32.17 20.03
#